data_AF-A0A815KKU8-F1
#
_entry.id   AF-A0A815KKU8-F1
#
_cell.length_a   1.000
_cell.length_b   1.000
_cell.length_c   1.000
_cell.angle_alpha   90.00
_cell.angle_beta   90.00
_cell.angle_gamma   90.00
#
_symmetry.space_group_name_H-M   'P 1'
#
loop_
_entity.id
_entity.type
_entity.pdbx_description
1 polymer ?
#
loop_
_entity_poly.entity_id
_entity_poly.type
_entity_poly.pdbx_seq_one_letter_code
_entity_poly.pdbx_strand_id
1 'polypeptide(L)'
;YRSLSSEIYKGLSLFKLLNYLCCLPNGIESDLLEIYDCLCSTLNFIRFIGLIDKRNINQTLIWTEHLNHLNETFIKPLRKSIELARAHYKLEIKNKKEDNKPQQMDTEILVDSKPLSMPSKQEQLETLHSAVTKFDILDCILSTLSETFGGEL
;
A
#
# COMPACT_ATOMS: atom_id res chain seq x y z
N TYR A 1 -3.81 31.75 -9.07
CA TYR A 1 -3.99 30.28 -9.08
C TYR A 1 -5.15 29.77 -8.21
N ARG A 2 -6.17 30.60 -7.90
CA ARG A 2 -7.43 30.15 -7.29
C ARG A 2 -8.54 30.38 -8.31
N SER A 3 -8.84 29.38 -9.11
CA SER A 3 -9.99 29.38 -10.03
C SER A 3 -10.29 27.94 -10.40
N LEU A 4 -11.51 27.49 -10.10
CA LEU A 4 -12.05 26.14 -10.26
C LEU A 4 -11.36 25.04 -9.43
N SER A 5 -11.74 24.88 -8.17
CA SER A 5 -11.76 23.52 -7.62
C SER A 5 -12.81 22.75 -8.41
N SER A 6 -12.37 21.87 -9.31
CA SER A 6 -13.25 21.01 -10.10
C SER A 6 -14.30 20.38 -9.19
N GLU A 7 -15.58 20.48 -9.55
CA GLU A 7 -16.73 19.94 -8.78
C GLU A 7 -16.58 18.45 -8.45
N ILE A 8 -15.66 17.74 -9.12
CA ILE A 8 -15.31 16.36 -8.85
C ILE A 8 -14.64 16.13 -7.48
N TYR A 9 -14.08 17.18 -6.86
CA TYR A 9 -13.38 17.10 -5.57
C TYR A 9 -14.24 17.58 -4.39
N LYS A 10 -15.58 17.58 -4.54
CA LYS A 10 -16.54 17.97 -3.50
C LYS A 10 -17.63 16.91 -3.32
N GLY A 11 -18.12 16.79 -2.08
CA GLY A 11 -19.26 15.97 -1.70
C GLY A 11 -19.29 14.58 -2.37
N LEU A 12 -20.44 14.23 -2.95
CA LEU A 12 -20.70 12.90 -3.51
C LEU A 12 -19.76 12.51 -4.66
N SER A 13 -19.26 13.48 -5.43
CA SER A 13 -18.33 13.20 -6.54
C SER A 13 -16.97 12.73 -6.01
N LEU A 14 -16.48 13.36 -4.95
CA LEU A 14 -15.26 12.93 -4.27
C LEU A 14 -15.44 11.55 -3.64
N PHE A 15 -16.60 11.29 -3.03
CA PHE A 15 -16.89 9.99 -2.45
C PHE A 15 -16.84 8.85 -3.48
N LYS A 16 -17.44 9.05 -4.67
CA LYS A 16 -17.37 8.07 -5.76
C LYS A 16 -15.93 7.83 -6.22
N LEU A 17 -15.12 8.88 -6.31
CA LEU A 17 -13.70 8.77 -6.63
C LEU A 17 -12.94 8.00 -5.55
N LEU A 18 -13.16 8.31 -4.28
CA LEU A 18 -12.51 7.63 -3.16
C LEU A 18 -12.90 6.15 -3.12
N ASN A 19 -14.16 5.79 -3.32
CA ASN A 19 -14.58 4.39 -3.37
C ASN A 19 -13.95 3.62 -4.53
N TYR A 20 -13.68 4.28 -5.65
CA TYR A 20 -12.98 3.68 -6.77
C TYR A 20 -11.48 3.46 -6.47
N LEU A 21 -10.82 4.46 -5.87
CA LEU A 21 -9.37 4.40 -5.57
C LEU A 21 -9.04 3.53 -4.35
N CYS A 22 -9.90 3.54 -3.33
CA CYS A 22 -9.70 2.89 -2.04
C CYS A 22 -10.20 1.45 -2.07
N CYS A 23 -9.65 0.65 -2.97
CA CYS A 23 -10.03 -0.75 -3.16
C CYS A 23 -8.81 -1.66 -3.05
N LEU A 24 -9.00 -2.80 -2.40
CA LEU A 24 -8.05 -3.92 -2.40
C LEU A 24 -8.64 -5.01 -3.32
N PRO A 25 -8.04 -5.28 -4.50
CA PRO A 25 -8.63 -6.17 -5.52
C PRO A 25 -9.04 -7.54 -4.98
N ASN A 26 -8.25 -8.11 -4.07
CA ASN A 26 -8.49 -9.40 -3.42
C ASN A 26 -8.66 -9.26 -1.90
N GLY A 27 -9.14 -8.09 -1.44
CA GLY A 27 -9.25 -7.80 -0.01
C GLY A 27 -7.90 -7.93 0.71
N ILE A 28 -7.88 -8.61 1.86
CA ILE A 28 -6.67 -8.75 2.67
C ILE A 28 -5.57 -9.62 2.04
N GLU A 29 -5.90 -10.35 0.98
CA GLU A 29 -5.00 -11.25 0.25
C GLU A 29 -4.41 -10.58 -1.00
N SER A 30 -4.69 -9.29 -1.21
CA SER A 30 -4.14 -8.54 -2.35
C SER A 30 -2.62 -8.52 -2.32
N ASP A 31 -1.97 -8.70 -3.48
CA ASP A 31 -0.54 -8.49 -3.61
C ASP A 31 -0.23 -6.99 -3.50
N LEU A 32 0.18 -6.58 -2.30
CA LEU A 32 0.48 -5.18 -2.00
C LEU A 32 1.69 -4.64 -2.76
N LEU A 33 2.60 -5.51 -3.23
CA LEU A 33 3.77 -5.06 -4.00
C LEU A 33 3.36 -4.71 -5.43
N GLU A 34 2.39 -5.44 -5.99
CA GLU A 34 1.82 -5.15 -7.32
C GLU A 34 1.13 -3.77 -7.34
N ILE A 35 0.37 -3.44 -6.29
CA ILE A 35 -0.39 -2.19 -6.21
C ILE A 35 0.29 -1.10 -5.37
N TYR A 36 1.57 -1.27 -5.02
CA TYR A 36 2.27 -0.40 -4.06
C TYR A 36 2.23 1.09 -4.40
N ASP A 37 2.52 1.45 -5.65
CA ASP A 37 2.55 2.85 -6.09
C ASP A 37 1.14 3.47 -6.09
N CYS A 38 0.12 2.67 -6.42
CA CYS A 38 -1.28 3.06 -6.36
C CYS A 38 -1.72 3.31 -4.91
N LEU A 39 -1.35 2.42 -3.98
CA LEU A 39 -1.62 2.59 -2.55
C LEU A 39 -0.94 3.85 -2.01
N CYS A 40 0.34 4.06 -2.32
CA CYS A 40 1.06 5.26 -1.90
C CYS A 40 0.37 6.54 -2.41
N SER A 41 -0.03 6.56 -3.68
CA SER A 41 -0.71 7.72 -4.29
C SER A 41 -2.08 7.96 -3.67
N THR A 42 -2.86 6.89 -3.45
CA THR A 42 -4.19 6.94 -2.87
C THR A 42 -4.15 7.43 -1.42
N LEU A 43 -3.25 6.88 -0.60
CA LEU A 43 -3.09 7.32 0.78
C LEU A 43 -2.63 8.77 0.89
N ASN A 44 -1.69 9.20 0.04
CA ASN A 44 -1.26 10.59 -0.02
C ASN A 44 -2.38 11.53 -0.48
N PHE A 45 -3.24 11.09 -1.39
CA PHE A 45 -4.41 11.85 -1.81
C PHE A 45 -5.42 12.04 -0.67
N ILE A 46 -5.73 10.97 0.09
CA ILE A 46 -6.61 11.06 1.26
C ILE A 46 -6.00 12.01 2.30
N ARG A 47 -4.69 11.87 2.56
CA ARG A 47 -3.97 12.76 3.49
C ARG A 47 -4.04 14.21 3.05
N PHE A 48 -3.83 14.48 1.75
CA PHE A 48 -3.96 15.81 1.20
C PHE A 48 -5.35 16.40 1.48
N ILE A 49 -6.43 15.64 1.24
CA ILE A 49 -7.80 16.07 1.54
C ILE A 49 -7.95 16.45 3.02
N GLY A 50 -7.50 15.60 3.95
CA GLY A 50 -7.57 15.89 5.39
C GLY A 50 -6.77 17.13 5.80
N LEU A 51 -5.66 17.44 5.12
CA LEU A 51 -4.88 18.64 5.39
C LEU A 51 -5.53 19.93 4.85
N ILE A 52 -6.22 19.85 3.71
CA ILE A 52 -6.82 21.04 3.08
C ILE A 52 -8.24 21.32 3.55
N ASP A 53 -9.04 20.28 3.82
CA ASP A 53 -10.42 20.42 4.25
C ASP A 53 -10.46 20.47 5.77
N LYS A 54 -10.56 21.68 6.33
CA LYS A 54 -10.58 21.86 7.78
C LYS A 54 -11.86 21.24 8.34
N ARG A 55 -11.75 20.49 9.45
CA ARG A 55 -12.89 19.82 10.11
C ARG A 55 -14.10 20.73 10.39
N ASN A 56 -13.87 22.00 10.71
CA ASN A 56 -14.93 22.97 10.97
C ASN A 56 -15.61 23.52 9.70
N ILE A 57 -14.96 23.38 8.54
CA ILE A 57 -15.52 23.76 7.23
C ILE A 57 -16.19 22.53 6.60
N ASN A 58 -15.49 21.39 6.59
CA ASN A 58 -15.94 20.10 6.09
C ASN A 58 -16.60 20.19 4.70
N GLN A 59 -15.96 20.91 3.77
CA GLN A 59 -16.49 21.14 2.43
C GLN A 59 -16.56 19.84 1.61
N THR A 60 -15.70 18.88 1.91
CA THR A 60 -15.65 17.60 1.20
C THR A 60 -16.58 16.55 1.80
N LEU A 61 -17.17 16.83 2.98
CA LEU A 61 -17.94 15.89 3.81
C LEU A 61 -17.13 14.68 4.31
N ILE A 62 -15.81 14.68 4.13
CA ILE A 62 -14.96 13.56 4.52
C ILE A 62 -15.04 13.28 6.03
N TRP A 63 -15.08 14.34 6.85
CA TRP A 63 -15.04 14.24 8.31
C TRP A 63 -16.34 13.70 8.93
N THR A 64 -17.48 13.86 8.25
CA THR A 64 -18.79 13.50 8.82
C THR A 64 -19.40 12.28 8.15
N GLU A 65 -19.25 12.12 6.83
CA GLU A 65 -19.97 11.11 6.06
C GLU A 65 -19.08 9.97 5.56
N HIS A 66 -17.80 10.23 5.29
CA HIS A 66 -16.95 9.29 4.55
C HIS A 66 -15.87 8.63 5.39
N LEU A 67 -15.41 9.26 6.48
CA LEU A 67 -14.29 8.76 7.29
C LEU A 67 -14.54 7.35 7.83
N ASN A 68 -15.72 7.12 8.44
CA ASN A 68 -16.08 5.81 8.99
C ASN A 68 -16.15 4.74 7.89
N HIS A 69 -16.78 5.06 6.76
CA HIS A 69 -16.87 4.12 5.63
C HIS A 69 -15.48 3.75 5.13
N LEU A 70 -14.64 4.74 4.85
CA LEU A 70 -13.26 4.56 4.41
C LEU A 70 -12.43 3.75 5.42
N ASN A 71 -12.64 3.98 6.72
CA ASN A 71 -11.93 3.25 7.75
C ASN A 71 -12.25 1.74 7.70
N GLU A 72 -13.53 1.40 7.67
CA GLU A 72 -13.97 0.00 7.67
C GLU A 72 -13.70 -0.72 6.34
N THR A 73 -13.88 -0.05 5.19
CA THR A 73 -13.81 -0.71 3.88
C THR A 73 -12.40 -0.75 3.29
N PHE A 74 -11.51 0.13 3.72
CA PHE A 74 -10.18 0.23 3.13
C PHE A 74 -9.04 0.28 4.15
N ILE A 75 -9.06 1.22 5.11
CA ILE A 75 -7.91 1.46 6.01
C ILE A 75 -7.65 0.26 6.91
N LYS A 76 -8.66 -0.28 7.60
CA LYS A 76 -8.51 -1.47 8.45
C LYS A 76 -8.10 -2.71 7.65
N PRO A 77 -8.76 -3.07 6.53
CA PRO A 77 -8.29 -4.15 5.67
C PRO A 77 -6.85 -3.97 5.20
N LEU A 78 -6.46 -2.75 4.80
CA LEU A 78 -5.09 -2.48 4.34
C LEU A 78 -4.07 -2.66 5.47
N ARG A 79 -4.34 -2.15 6.68
CA ARG A 79 -3.48 -2.40 7.86
C ARG A 79 -3.31 -3.91 8.10
N LYS A 80 -4.39 -4.68 8.01
CA LYS A 80 -4.33 -6.12 8.19
C LYS A 80 -3.50 -6.80 7.10
N SER A 81 -3.68 -6.38 5.85
CA SER A 81 -2.92 -6.88 4.69
C SER A 81 -1.42 -6.62 4.88
N ILE A 82 -1.05 -5.41 5.32
CA ILE A 82 0.34 -5.02 5.59
C ILE A 82 0.94 -5.89 6.69
N GLU A 83 0.21 -6.11 7.79
CA GLU A 83 0.65 -6.98 8.89
C GLU A 83 0.94 -8.40 8.39
N LEU A 84 0.00 -8.99 7.63
CA LEU A 84 0.12 -10.34 7.08
C LEU A 84 1.29 -10.44 6.09
N ALA A 85 1.38 -9.53 5.12
CA ALA A 85 2.44 -9.51 4.14
C ALA A 85 3.81 -9.31 4.80
N ARG A 86 3.94 -8.34 5.73
CA ARG A 86 5.19 -8.11 6.46
C ARG A 86 5.61 -9.36 7.24
N ALA A 87 4.69 -10.03 7.93
CA ALA A 87 5.00 -11.26 8.67
C ALA A 87 5.47 -12.39 7.73
N HIS A 88 4.79 -12.56 6.58
CA HIS A 88 5.14 -13.55 5.57
C HIS A 88 6.57 -13.34 5.04
N TYR A 89 6.89 -12.14 4.59
CA TYR A 89 8.22 -11.83 4.04
C TYR A 89 9.33 -11.90 5.09
N LYS A 90 9.05 -11.49 6.34
CA LYS A 90 10.02 -11.66 7.45
C LYS A 90 10.31 -13.13 7.74
N LEU A 91 9.28 -13.99 7.68
CA LEU A 91 9.45 -15.43 7.82
C LEU A 91 10.27 -16.01 6.64
N GLU A 92 10.00 -15.58 5.41
CA GLU A 92 10.76 -16.02 4.24
C GLU A 92 12.24 -15.62 4.32
N ILE A 93 12.54 -14.39 4.78
CA ILE A 93 13.93 -13.94 5.03
C ILE A 93 14.62 -14.87 6.04
N LYS A 94 13.93 -15.21 7.14
CA LYS A 94 14.47 -16.11 8.17
C LYS A 94 14.76 -17.49 7.58
N ASN A 95 13.79 -18.07 6.88
CA ASN A 95 13.93 -19.38 6.25
C ASN A 95 15.09 -19.40 5.25
N LYS A 96 15.20 -18.38 4.38
CA LYS A 96 16.32 -18.29 3.42
C LYS A 96 17.68 -18.12 4.08
N LYS A 97 17.77 -17.42 5.22
CA LYS A 97 19.03 -17.30 5.96
C LYS A 97 19.47 -18.62 6.58
N GLU A 98 18.52 -19.40 7.10
CA GLU A 98 18.76 -20.69 7.76
C GLU A 98 18.99 -21.83 6.75
N ASP A 99 18.48 -21.73 5.53
CA ASP A 99 18.67 -22.74 4.49
C ASP A 99 20.08 -22.66 3.88
N ASN A 100 20.99 -23.49 4.39
CA ASN A 100 22.37 -23.64 3.93
C ASN A 100 22.53 -24.64 2.78
N LYS A 101 21.43 -25.16 2.21
CA LYS A 101 21.53 -26.09 1.10
C LYS A 101 22.09 -25.37 -0.14
N PRO A 102 23.13 -25.93 -0.80
CA PRO A 102 23.54 -25.42 -2.09
C PRO A 102 22.35 -25.55 -3.05
N GLN A 103 21.99 -24.47 -3.72
CA GLN A 103 21.04 -24.50 -4.84
C GLN A 103 21.66 -25.38 -5.92
N GLN A 104 21.29 -26.66 -5.97
CA GLN A 104 21.62 -27.53 -7.11
C GLN A 104 20.85 -27.01 -8.33
N MET A 105 21.51 -26.25 -9.19
CA MET A 105 21.01 -25.88 -10.50
C MET A 105 21.51 -26.93 -11.50
N ASP A 106 20.81 -28.06 -11.62
CA ASP A 106 21.07 -29.08 -12.65
C ASP A 106 20.38 -28.78 -13.99
N THR A 107 19.75 -27.61 -14.13
CA THR A 107 19.03 -27.22 -15.36
C THR A 107 19.31 -25.76 -15.75
N GLU A 108 20.02 -25.57 -16.86
CA GLU A 108 20.17 -24.26 -17.50
C GLU A 108 18.89 -23.95 -18.30
N ILE A 109 18.19 -22.89 -17.91
CA ILE A 109 17.03 -22.37 -18.65
C ILE A 109 17.54 -21.32 -19.63
N LEU A 110 17.28 -21.49 -20.93
CA LEU A 110 17.66 -20.55 -21.97
C LEU A 110 16.48 -19.63 -22.35
N VAL A 111 16.70 -18.32 -22.39
CA VAL A 111 15.79 -17.33 -22.98
C VAL A 111 16.53 -16.66 -24.14
N ASP A 112 15.96 -16.75 -25.35
CA ASP A 112 16.60 -16.24 -26.59
C ASP A 112 18.05 -16.73 -26.77
N SER A 113 18.27 -18.03 -26.54
CA SER A 113 19.60 -18.68 -26.58
C SER A 113 20.64 -18.12 -25.60
N LYS A 114 20.22 -17.34 -24.59
CA LYS A 114 21.07 -16.89 -23.48
C LYS A 114 20.64 -17.56 -22.17
N PRO A 115 21.57 -17.99 -21.32
CA PRO A 115 21.22 -18.55 -20.01
C PRO A 115 20.50 -17.50 -19.18
N LEU A 116 19.36 -17.87 -18.62
CA LEU A 116 18.62 -17.06 -17.67
C LEU A 116 19.41 -17.05 -16.36
N SER A 117 20.04 -15.91 -16.04
CA SER A 117 20.77 -15.76 -14.78
C SER A 117 19.76 -15.76 -13.63
N MET A 118 19.78 -16.82 -12.83
CA MET A 118 19.02 -16.84 -11.58
C MET A 118 19.68 -15.90 -10.56
N PRO A 119 18.89 -15.10 -9.82
CA PRO A 119 19.44 -14.21 -8.81
C PRO A 119 20.13 -15.02 -7.72
N SER A 120 21.30 -14.55 -7.29
CA SER A 120 22.04 -15.10 -6.17
C SER A 120 21.21 -15.05 -4.88
N LYS A 121 21.59 -15.87 -3.89
CA LYS A 121 20.95 -15.87 -2.56
C LYS A 121 20.92 -14.46 -1.94
N GLN A 122 21.96 -13.66 -2.18
CA GLN A 122 22.05 -12.28 -1.69
C GLN A 122 21.04 -11.36 -2.39
N GLU A 123 20.95 -11.39 -3.72
CA GLU A 123 19.98 -10.58 -4.48
C GLU A 123 18.54 -10.95 -4.14
N GLN A 124 18.26 -12.23 -3.90
CA GLN A 124 16.96 -12.68 -3.42
C GLN A 124 16.63 -12.11 -2.02
N LEU A 125 17.60 -12.13 -1.09
CA LEU A 125 17.42 -11.55 0.24
C LEU A 125 17.22 -10.04 0.19
N GLU A 126 17.95 -9.33 -0.67
CA GLU A 126 17.79 -7.88 -0.89
C GLU A 126 16.39 -7.56 -1.44
N THR A 127 15.88 -8.37 -2.36
CA THR A 127 14.52 -8.23 -2.88
C THR A 127 13.47 -8.37 -1.77
N LEU A 128 13.62 -9.37 -0.89
CA LEU A 128 12.72 -9.55 0.26
C LEU A 128 12.82 -8.40 1.26
N HIS A 129 14.03 -7.90 1.53
CA HIS A 129 14.24 -6.74 2.40
C HIS A 129 13.63 -5.45 1.80
N SER A 130 13.69 -5.29 0.48
CA SER A 130 13.03 -4.20 -0.23
C SER A 130 11.50 -4.26 -0.09
N ALA A 131 10.91 -5.46 -0.21
CA ALA A 131 9.48 -5.67 0.02
C ALA A 131 9.05 -5.29 1.45
N VAL A 132 9.80 -5.72 2.47
CA VAL A 132 9.52 -5.33 3.86
C VAL A 132 9.59 -3.82 4.05
N THR A 133 10.60 -3.16 3.46
CA THR A 133 10.72 -1.70 3.50
C THR A 133 9.51 -1.00 2.87
N LYS A 134 8.98 -1.51 1.76
CA LYS A 134 7.75 -0.99 1.14
C LYS A 134 6.55 -1.09 2.09
N PHE A 135 6.40 -2.20 2.80
CA PHE A 135 5.34 -2.33 3.81
C PHE A 135 5.51 -1.34 4.97
N ASP A 136 6.75 -1.08 5.39
CA ASP A 136 7.05 -0.07 6.42
C ASP A 136 6.72 1.36 5.96
N ILE A 137 6.95 1.68 4.67
CA ILE A 137 6.53 2.96 4.08
C ILE A 137 5.00 3.09 4.08
N LEU A 138 4.26 2.06 3.65
CA LEU A 138 2.79 2.10 3.67
C LEU A 138 2.24 2.33 5.07
N ASP A 139 2.79 1.64 6.06
CA ASP A 139 2.38 1.75 7.47
C ASP A 139 2.71 3.13 8.06
N CYS A 140 3.85 3.72 7.66
CA CYS A 140 4.20 5.09 7.99
C CYS A 140 3.18 6.08 7.43
N ILE A 141 2.83 5.97 6.15
CA ILE A 141 1.83 6.85 5.52
C ILE A 141 0.46 6.69 6.23
N LEU A 142 0.06 5.47 6.56
CA LEU A 142 -1.18 5.20 7.31
C LEU A 142 -1.18 5.80 8.72
N SER A 143 -0.03 5.79 9.40
CA SER A 143 0.12 6.40 10.72
C SER A 143 -0.02 7.92 10.62
N THR A 144 0.65 8.56 9.66
CA THR A 144 0.50 10.01 9.41
C THR A 144 -0.91 10.38 8.95
N LEU A 145 -1.59 9.49 8.21
CA LEU A 145 -2.98 9.67 7.85
C LEU A 145 -3.87 9.69 9.09
N SER A 146 -3.69 8.74 10.01
CA SER A 146 -4.41 8.71 11.29
C SER A 146 -4.21 9.99 12.10
N GLU A 147 -2.97 10.47 12.20
CA GLU A 147 -2.66 11.76 12.84
C GLU A 147 -3.38 12.94 12.17
N THR A 148 -3.44 12.96 10.84
CA THR A 148 -4.14 14.00 10.07
C THR A 148 -5.63 14.04 10.42
N PHE A 149 -6.25 12.88 10.65
CA PHE A 149 -7.65 12.74 11.04
C PHE A 149 -7.86 12.66 12.56
N GLY A 150 -6.90 13.13 13.37
CA GLY A 150 -7.05 13.24 14.82
C GLY A 150 -7.08 11.90 15.57
N GLY A 151 -6.52 10.84 14.98
CA GLY A 151 -6.50 9.50 15.56
C GLY A 151 -7.80 8.71 15.35
N GLU A 152 -8.71 9.19 14.51
CA GLU A 152 -10.02 8.57 14.24
C GLU A 152 -9.94 7.42 13.21
N LEU A 153 -8.76 7.21 12.58
CA LEU A 153 -8.47 6.17 11.59
C LEU A 153 -7.54 5.07 12.09
#